data_AF-A0AAN6ZIT7-F1
#
_entry.id   AF-A0AAN6ZIT7-F1
#
_cell.length_a   1.000
_cell.length_b   1.000
_cell.length_c   1.000
_cell.angle_alpha   90.00
_cell.angle_beta   90.00
_cell.angle_gamma   90.00
#
_symmetry.space_group_name_H-M   'P 1'
#
loop_
_entity.id
_entity.type
_entity.pdbx_description
1 polymer ?
#
loop_
_entity_poly.entity_id
_entity_poly.type
_entity_poly.pdbx_seq_one_letter_code
_entity_poly.pdbx_strand_id
1 'polypeptide(L)'
;MFAPVSRSLLGQRLPRRAPRAARVPRLQRAISQMPLQSRAVLATFPATMHYYSPHRLSSLFDCSEKASRPDDLRDEAVSVADDGLVYPRVGTPSPHDPTLTVSNGAVFMPNTFWMQELARLYYDQYYADLVDEGKQVEAPYIYTVAKGTPVPSRLILVHELKERFSLQPSGQGMSLNDLNRSLDEFYSEHARKKAAYKWLSEHPLHECMDGADEQIWMC
;
A
#
# COMPACT_ATOMS: atom_id res chain seq x y z
N MET A 1 45.63 -21.87 -30.34
CA MET A 1 45.67 -21.14 -29.07
C MET A 1 44.23 -20.79 -28.72
N PHE A 2 43.53 -21.66 -27.99
CA PHE A 2 42.11 -21.52 -27.63
C PHE A 2 42.04 -21.34 -26.12
N ALA A 3 41.49 -20.21 -25.66
CA ALA A 3 41.20 -19.94 -24.26
C ALA A 3 39.75 -20.34 -23.93
N PRO A 4 39.47 -20.86 -22.72
CA PRO A 4 38.18 -21.47 -22.41
C PRO A 4 37.13 -20.44 -21.97
N VAL A 5 35.87 -20.73 -22.30
CA VAL A 5 34.67 -20.03 -21.84
C VAL A 5 34.40 -20.40 -20.38
N SER A 6 34.43 -19.41 -19.49
CA SER A 6 34.11 -19.61 -18.08
C SER A 6 32.58 -19.66 -17.88
N ARG A 7 32.14 -20.77 -17.29
CA ARG A 7 30.78 -20.97 -16.75
C ARG A 7 30.54 -20.09 -15.52
N SER A 8 29.26 -19.88 -15.23
CA SER A 8 28.66 -19.59 -13.91
C SER A 8 28.48 -18.11 -13.55
N LEU A 9 27.23 -17.65 -13.62
CA LEU A 9 26.54 -16.90 -12.56
C LEU A 9 25.01 -17.09 -12.73
N LEU A 10 24.58 -18.35 -12.69
CA LEU A 10 23.16 -18.74 -12.65
C LEU A 10 22.98 -19.53 -11.35
N GLY A 11 22.86 -18.81 -10.23
CA GLY A 11 23.00 -19.45 -8.93
C GLY A 11 22.82 -18.53 -7.73
N GLN A 12 21.67 -17.86 -7.63
CA GLN A 12 21.12 -17.43 -6.34
C GLN A 12 19.61 -17.77 -6.37
N ARG A 13 19.30 -19.07 -6.31
CA ARG A 13 17.95 -19.54 -6.03
C ARG A 13 17.68 -19.26 -4.56
N LEU A 14 16.71 -18.38 -4.27
CA LEU A 14 16.17 -18.21 -2.93
C LEU A 14 15.71 -19.58 -2.38
N PRO A 15 15.94 -19.88 -1.10
CA PRO A 15 15.63 -21.19 -0.53
C PRO A 15 14.13 -21.46 -0.60
N ARG A 16 13.77 -22.63 -1.14
CA ARG A 16 12.40 -23.17 -1.17
C ARG A 16 11.78 -23.11 0.23
N ARG A 17 10.71 -22.33 0.39
CA ARG A 17 9.91 -22.29 1.62
C ARG A 17 8.87 -23.40 1.63
N ALA A 18 8.67 -23.99 2.81
CA ALA A 18 7.70 -25.04 3.11
C ALA A 18 6.24 -24.53 3.00
N PRO A 19 5.25 -25.42 2.79
CA PRO A 19 3.87 -25.03 2.55
C PRO A 19 3.18 -24.38 3.76
N ARG A 20 2.61 -23.21 3.49
CA ARG A 20 1.39 -22.52 3.97
C ARG A 20 0.68 -22.89 5.29
N ALA A 21 1.34 -23.38 6.32
CA ALA A 21 0.72 -23.48 7.65
C ALA A 21 1.65 -22.96 8.76
N ALA A 22 1.31 -21.78 9.29
CA ALA A 22 1.53 -21.33 10.68
C ALA A 22 2.21 -19.97 10.90
N ARG A 23 2.73 -19.24 9.88
CA ARG A 23 3.48 -17.99 10.16
C ARG A 23 2.72 -16.67 10.05
N VAL A 24 1.49 -16.65 9.54
CA VAL A 24 0.88 -15.42 8.98
C VAL A 24 -0.33 -14.80 9.71
N PRO A 25 -1.13 -15.45 10.59
CA PRO A 25 -2.38 -14.84 11.05
C PRO A 25 -2.24 -13.60 11.94
N ARG A 26 -1.08 -13.38 12.58
CA ARG A 26 -0.96 -12.40 13.69
C ARG A 26 -0.87 -10.95 13.22
N LEU A 27 -0.11 -10.66 12.16
CA LEU A 27 0.12 -9.28 11.69
C LEU A 27 -1.11 -8.70 10.98
N GLN A 28 -1.71 -9.44 10.04
CA GLN A 28 -2.96 -9.03 9.39
C GLN A 28 -4.12 -8.88 10.39
N ARG A 29 -4.26 -9.79 11.38
CA ARG A 29 -5.27 -9.64 12.44
C ARG A 29 -5.00 -8.41 13.31
N ALA A 30 -3.74 -8.11 13.65
CA ALA A 30 -3.40 -6.93 14.44
C ALA A 30 -3.78 -5.62 13.73
N ILE A 31 -3.56 -5.53 12.41
CA ILE A 31 -3.96 -4.37 11.58
C ILE A 31 -5.48 -4.24 11.54
N SER A 32 -6.19 -5.36 11.41
CA SER A 32 -7.65 -5.43 11.29
C SER A 32 -8.39 -5.03 12.57
N GLN A 33 -7.74 -5.16 13.73
CA GLN A 33 -8.34 -4.99 15.05
C GLN A 33 -8.01 -3.63 15.71
N MET A 34 -7.14 -2.82 15.10
CA MET A 34 -6.81 -1.50 15.63
C MET A 34 -7.84 -0.45 15.16
N PRO A 35 -8.49 0.29 16.07
CA PRO A 35 -9.33 1.41 15.67
C PRO A 35 -8.46 2.51 15.05
N LEU A 36 -8.76 2.90 13.80
CA LEU A 36 -8.18 4.09 13.18
C LEU A 36 -8.87 5.32 13.80
N GLN A 37 -8.15 6.42 14.03
CA GLN A 37 -8.74 7.68 14.49
C GLN A 37 -8.07 8.83 13.77
N SER A 38 -8.82 9.73 13.14
CA SER A 38 -8.23 10.84 12.40
C SER A 38 -7.42 11.73 13.36
N ARG A 39 -6.09 11.74 13.21
CA ARG A 39 -5.21 12.60 14.00
C ARG A 39 -5.09 14.00 13.40
N ALA A 40 -5.11 14.10 12.07
CA ALA A 40 -5.08 15.37 11.33
C ALA A 40 -5.50 15.21 9.86
N VAL A 41 -5.95 16.31 9.24
CA VAL A 41 -6.04 16.46 7.78
C VAL A 41 -4.94 17.40 7.34
N LEU A 42 -4.14 16.99 6.36
CA LEU A 42 -2.93 17.70 5.94
C LEU A 42 -3.06 18.21 4.50
N ALA A 43 -2.58 19.44 4.28
CA ALA A 43 -2.54 20.08 2.96
C ALA A 43 -1.28 19.71 2.15
N THR A 44 -0.26 19.16 2.81
CA THR A 44 1.00 18.71 2.19
C THR A 44 1.45 17.39 2.81
N PHE A 45 2.27 16.64 2.07
CA PHE A 45 2.90 15.41 2.58
C PHE A 45 3.92 15.76 3.67
N PRO A 46 3.75 15.27 4.92
CA PRO A 46 4.60 15.67 6.05
C PRO A 46 5.99 15.03 6.00
N ALA A 47 6.15 13.97 5.20
CA ALA A 47 7.35 13.18 5.05
C ALA A 47 7.49 12.72 3.59
N THR A 48 8.62 12.10 3.25
CA THR A 48 8.68 11.30 2.03
C THR A 48 7.91 10.01 2.28
N MET A 49 6.86 9.79 1.49
CA MET A 49 5.90 8.72 1.70
C MET A 49 5.91 7.73 0.54
N HIS A 50 5.56 6.50 0.85
CA HIS A 50 5.54 5.39 -0.08
C HIS A 50 4.16 4.73 -0.08
N TYR A 51 3.67 4.44 -1.27
CA TYR A 51 2.46 3.68 -1.51
C TYR A 51 2.81 2.42 -2.30
N TYR A 52 2.46 1.26 -1.75
CA TYR A 52 2.56 -0.03 -2.43
C TYR A 52 1.31 -0.21 -3.29
N SER A 53 1.48 -0.23 -4.61
CA SER A 53 0.40 -0.43 -5.57
C SER A 53 0.50 -1.84 -6.15
N PRO A 54 -0.51 -2.71 -5.95
CA PRO A 54 -0.51 -4.06 -6.53
C PRO A 54 -0.61 -4.03 -8.06
N HIS A 55 -1.16 -2.94 -8.61
CA HIS A 55 -1.40 -2.77 -10.04
C HIS A 55 -0.64 -1.56 -10.62
N ARG A 56 -0.51 -1.50 -11.94
CA ARG A 56 0.12 -0.36 -12.62
C ARG A 56 -0.69 0.92 -12.49
N LEU A 57 -2.01 0.81 -12.48
CA LEU A 57 -2.96 1.91 -12.28
C LEU A 57 -3.71 1.69 -10.96
N SER A 58 -4.15 2.79 -10.37
CA SER A 58 -4.98 2.77 -9.17
C SER A 58 -6.25 1.97 -9.44
N SER A 59 -6.53 1.03 -8.56
CA SER A 59 -7.61 0.06 -8.72
C SER A 59 -8.23 -0.27 -7.38
N LEU A 60 -8.42 0.78 -6.57
CA LEU A 60 -9.24 0.70 -5.37
C LEU A 60 -10.61 0.12 -5.73
N PHE A 61 -11.14 -0.73 -4.87
CA PHE A 61 -12.38 -1.48 -5.11
C PHE A 61 -13.34 -1.34 -3.93
N ASP A 62 -14.63 -1.54 -4.16
CA ASP A 62 -15.60 -1.54 -3.07
C ASP A 62 -15.35 -2.73 -2.13
N CYS A 63 -15.21 -2.44 -0.84
CA CYS A 63 -15.03 -3.43 0.21
C CYS A 63 -16.11 -4.53 0.22
N SER A 64 -17.32 -4.24 -0.28
CA SER A 64 -18.38 -5.24 -0.44
C SER A 64 -17.98 -6.37 -1.40
N GLU A 65 -17.08 -6.11 -2.35
CA GLU A 65 -16.55 -7.09 -3.31
C GLU A 65 -15.45 -7.98 -2.72
N LYS A 66 -14.97 -7.72 -1.49
CA LYS A 66 -13.77 -8.38 -0.94
C LYS A 66 -13.91 -9.90 -0.88
N ALA A 67 -15.11 -10.43 -0.62
CA ALA A 67 -15.37 -11.87 -0.60
C ALA A 67 -15.17 -12.53 -1.97
N SER A 68 -15.51 -11.83 -3.06
CA SER A 68 -15.26 -12.28 -4.44
C SER A 68 -13.85 -11.99 -4.94
N ARG A 69 -13.06 -11.21 -4.19
CA ARG A 69 -11.71 -10.75 -4.54
C ARG A 69 -10.70 -11.16 -3.47
N PRO A 70 -10.54 -12.48 -3.19
CA PRO A 70 -9.73 -12.95 -2.06
C PRO A 70 -8.25 -12.56 -2.20
N ASP A 71 -7.77 -12.49 -3.43
CA ASP A 71 -6.38 -12.20 -3.79
C ASP A 71 -6.07 -10.70 -3.88
N ASP A 72 -7.04 -9.80 -3.64
CA ASP A 72 -6.77 -8.36 -3.63
C ASP A 72 -6.35 -7.88 -2.24
N LEU A 73 -5.52 -6.85 -2.18
CA LEU A 73 -5.08 -6.27 -0.92
C LEU A 73 -6.26 -5.63 -0.17
N ARG A 74 -6.37 -5.89 1.14
CA ARG A 74 -7.38 -5.24 1.98
C ARG A 74 -7.20 -3.71 2.03
N ASP A 75 -5.96 -3.24 1.99
CA ASP A 75 -5.65 -1.80 2.03
C ASP A 75 -6.09 -1.05 0.76
N GLU A 76 -6.44 -1.78 -0.31
CA GLU A 76 -7.03 -1.22 -1.55
C GLU A 76 -8.56 -1.17 -1.51
N ALA A 77 -9.18 -1.70 -0.46
CA ALA A 77 -10.63 -1.67 -0.31
C ALA A 77 -11.11 -0.32 0.22
N VAL A 78 -12.19 0.21 -0.34
CA VAL A 78 -12.87 1.42 0.13
C VAL A 78 -14.35 1.17 0.36
N SER A 79 -14.98 1.94 1.24
CA SER A 79 -16.43 1.90 1.43
C SER A 79 -17.10 2.86 0.45
N VAL A 80 -17.90 2.31 -0.45
CA VAL A 80 -18.80 3.06 -1.33
C VAL A 80 -20.14 3.23 -0.60
N ALA A 81 -20.70 4.44 -0.61
CA ALA A 81 -22.00 4.75 -0.01
C ALA A 81 -23.15 4.38 -0.96
N ASP A 82 -24.39 4.39 -0.47
CA ASP A 82 -25.59 4.01 -1.24
C ASP A 82 -25.83 4.88 -2.48
N ASP A 83 -25.29 6.10 -2.50
CA ASP A 83 -25.32 7.01 -3.65
C ASP A 83 -24.22 6.74 -4.69
N GLY A 84 -23.40 5.70 -4.47
CA GLY A 84 -22.30 5.31 -5.35
C GLY A 84 -21.01 6.12 -5.16
N LEU A 85 -20.93 6.95 -4.11
CA LEU A 85 -19.78 7.80 -3.86
C LEU A 85 -18.91 7.28 -2.72
N VAL A 86 -17.61 7.53 -2.83
CA VAL A 86 -16.62 7.34 -1.77
C VAL A 86 -16.45 8.68 -1.07
N TYR A 87 -16.70 8.70 0.25
CA TYR A 87 -16.51 9.86 1.09
C TYR A 87 -15.26 9.70 1.97
N PRO A 88 -14.60 10.82 2.34
CA PRO A 88 -13.55 10.75 3.33
C PRO A 88 -14.06 10.17 4.65
N ARG A 89 -13.31 9.22 5.20
CA ARG A 89 -13.70 8.41 6.35
C ARG A 89 -12.46 7.95 7.11
N VAL A 90 -12.56 7.94 8.43
CA VAL A 90 -11.52 7.38 9.31
C VAL A 90 -12.16 6.56 10.40
N GLY A 91 -11.63 5.38 10.66
CA GLY A 91 -11.92 4.69 11.92
C GLY A 91 -13.29 4.09 12.07
N THR A 92 -14.13 4.15 11.04
CA THR A 92 -15.45 3.53 11.08
C THR A 92 -15.41 2.21 10.33
N PRO A 93 -15.94 1.13 10.94
CA PRO A 93 -16.13 -0.11 10.22
C PRO A 93 -16.94 0.09 8.94
N SER A 94 -16.71 -0.75 7.94
CA SER A 94 -17.53 -0.76 6.74
C SER A 94 -18.99 -1.01 7.12
N PRO A 95 -19.97 -0.31 6.48
CA PRO A 95 -21.39 -0.59 6.68
C PRO A 95 -21.76 -2.02 6.28
N HIS A 96 -20.99 -2.61 5.36
CA HIS A 96 -21.23 -3.95 4.83
C HIS A 96 -20.46 -5.04 5.58
N ASP A 97 -19.36 -4.69 6.26
CA ASP A 97 -18.60 -5.59 7.13
C ASP A 97 -18.08 -4.84 8.36
N PRO A 98 -18.75 -4.99 9.53
CA PRO A 98 -18.36 -4.31 10.76
C PRO A 98 -17.03 -4.82 11.35
N THR A 99 -16.45 -5.89 10.81
CA THR A 99 -15.11 -6.37 11.16
C THR A 99 -14.01 -5.76 10.28
N LEU A 100 -14.42 -5.04 9.23
CA LEU A 100 -13.55 -4.44 8.24
C LEU A 100 -13.48 -2.92 8.41
N THR A 101 -12.49 -2.43 9.15
CA THR A 101 -12.06 -1.03 9.02
C THR A 101 -11.24 -0.86 7.75
N VAL A 102 -11.62 0.12 6.92
CA VAL A 102 -10.95 0.50 5.68
C VAL A 102 -10.50 1.97 5.74
N SER A 103 -9.44 2.28 4.99
CA SER A 103 -8.84 3.62 4.94
C SER A 103 -9.56 4.59 3.99
N ASN A 104 -10.47 4.10 3.13
CA ASN A 104 -11.23 4.90 2.15
C ASN A 104 -10.36 5.72 1.16
N GLY A 105 -9.12 5.29 0.95
CA GLY A 105 -8.19 5.89 0.00
C GLY A 105 -6.87 5.15 -0.03
N ALA A 106 -5.96 5.56 -0.91
CA ALA A 106 -4.66 4.92 -1.06
C ALA A 106 -3.79 5.16 0.18
N VAL A 107 -3.21 4.08 0.72
CA VAL A 107 -2.46 4.12 1.98
C VAL A 107 -0.99 4.46 1.74
N PHE A 108 -0.55 5.55 2.34
CA PHE A 108 0.81 6.06 2.31
C PHE A 108 1.49 5.89 3.67
N MET A 109 2.78 5.55 3.64
CA MET A 109 3.61 5.43 4.84
C MET A 109 5.04 5.92 4.58
N PRO A 110 5.74 6.53 5.56
CA PRO A 110 7.15 6.86 5.43
C PRO A 110 8.00 5.57 5.41
N ASN A 111 9.29 5.65 5.05
CA ASN A 111 10.20 4.48 5.07
C ASN A 111 10.58 4.05 6.49
N THR A 112 9.60 3.64 7.29
CA THR A 112 9.78 3.09 8.62
C THR A 112 9.82 1.56 8.57
N PHE A 113 10.21 0.95 9.69
CA PHE A 113 10.19 -0.52 9.85
C PHE A 113 8.84 -1.11 9.45
N TRP A 114 7.74 -0.49 9.88
CA TRP A 114 6.41 -1.00 9.63
C TRP A 114 6.00 -0.92 8.16
N MET A 115 6.34 0.17 7.47
CA MET A 115 6.12 0.28 6.02
C MET A 115 6.88 -0.81 5.26
N GLN A 116 8.15 -1.03 5.61
CA GLN A 116 9.00 -2.05 4.99
C GLN A 116 8.45 -3.46 5.20
N GLU A 117 8.05 -3.80 6.42
CA GLU A 117 7.45 -5.09 6.73
C GLU A 117 6.15 -5.30 5.95
N LEU A 118 5.28 -4.29 5.87
CA LEU A 118 4.04 -4.37 5.10
C LEU A 118 4.29 -4.54 3.61
N ALA A 119 5.17 -3.73 3.01
CA ALA A 119 5.48 -3.82 1.59
C ALA A 119 6.09 -5.18 1.21
N ARG A 120 6.93 -5.76 2.08
CA ARG A 120 7.49 -7.11 1.90
C ARG A 120 6.43 -8.18 2.05
N LEU A 121 5.56 -8.05 3.06
CA LEU A 121 4.43 -8.95 3.26
C LEU A 121 3.50 -8.97 2.04
N TYR A 122 3.17 -7.79 1.49
CA TYR A 122 2.34 -7.65 0.30
C TYR A 122 3.02 -8.24 -0.92
N TYR A 123 4.30 -7.95 -1.14
CA TYR A 123 5.07 -8.53 -2.23
C TYR A 123 5.12 -10.06 -2.17
N ASP A 124 5.36 -10.63 -1.00
CA ASP A 124 5.41 -12.07 -0.83
C ASP A 124 4.03 -12.70 -1.09
N GLN A 125 2.97 -12.22 -0.43
CA GLN A 125 1.66 -12.90 -0.43
C GLN A 125 0.78 -12.59 -1.63
N TYR A 126 0.81 -11.35 -2.11
CA TYR A 126 -0.11 -10.82 -3.13
C TYR A 126 0.55 -10.69 -4.49
N TYR A 127 1.81 -11.12 -4.61
CA TYR A 127 2.49 -11.24 -5.89
C TYR A 127 3.26 -12.55 -5.99
N ALA A 128 4.31 -12.76 -5.18
CA ALA A 128 5.21 -13.90 -5.34
C ALA A 128 4.51 -15.26 -5.15
N ASP A 129 3.74 -15.41 -4.07
CA ASP A 129 2.99 -16.65 -3.78
C ASP A 129 1.94 -16.92 -4.87
N LEU A 130 1.25 -15.88 -5.37
CA LEU A 130 0.23 -16.04 -6.43
C LEU A 130 0.87 -16.45 -7.77
N VAL A 131 2.03 -15.88 -8.11
CA VAL A 131 2.82 -16.29 -9.28
C VAL A 131 3.28 -17.74 -9.14
N ASP A 132 3.76 -18.14 -7.96
CA ASP A 132 4.20 -19.51 -7.68
C ASP A 132 3.03 -20.51 -7.74
N GLU A 133 1.81 -20.08 -7.37
CA GLU A 133 0.56 -20.82 -7.55
C GLU A 133 0.08 -20.88 -9.03
N GLY A 134 0.79 -20.21 -9.94
CA GLY A 134 0.47 -20.18 -11.38
C GLY A 134 -0.61 -19.17 -11.77
N LYS A 135 -1.02 -18.29 -10.85
CA LYS A 135 -1.98 -17.22 -11.14
C LYS A 135 -1.32 -16.13 -11.98
N GLN A 136 -2.12 -15.51 -12.86
CA GLN A 136 -1.70 -14.35 -13.62
C GLN A 136 -1.96 -13.10 -12.79
N VAL A 137 -0.89 -12.51 -12.25
CA VAL A 137 -0.94 -11.28 -11.46
C VAL A 137 0.04 -10.26 -12.03
N GLU A 138 -0.32 -8.98 -11.93
CA GLU A 138 0.54 -7.90 -12.39
C GLU A 138 1.71 -7.67 -11.42
N ALA A 139 2.87 -7.26 -11.94
CA ALA A 139 4.00 -6.91 -11.10
C ALA A 139 3.73 -5.59 -10.33
N PRO A 140 3.89 -5.58 -9.00
CA PRO A 140 3.57 -4.42 -8.17
C PRO A 140 4.61 -3.30 -8.28
N TYR A 141 4.19 -2.09 -7.92
CA TYR A 141 5.00 -0.88 -7.90
C TYR A 141 4.98 -0.21 -6.52
N ILE A 142 6.03 0.57 -6.24
CA ILE A 142 6.04 1.53 -5.14
C ILE A 142 6.10 2.93 -5.73
N TYR A 143 5.11 3.75 -5.38
CA TYR A 143 5.08 5.17 -5.66
C TYR A 143 5.70 5.92 -4.48
N THR A 144 6.69 6.76 -4.75
CA THR A 144 7.35 7.61 -3.74
C THR A 144 6.98 9.06 -3.97
N VAL A 145 6.34 9.68 -2.98
CA VAL A 145 5.96 11.10 -2.98
C VAL A 145 6.87 11.85 -2.03
N ALA A 146 7.48 12.93 -2.48
CA ALA A 146 8.42 13.70 -1.67
C ALA A 146 7.72 14.48 -0.55
N LYS A 147 8.43 14.70 0.57
CA LYS A 147 8.00 15.63 1.61
C LYS A 147 7.68 17.01 1.02
N GLY A 148 6.63 17.64 1.53
CA GLY A 148 6.19 18.98 1.13
C GLY A 148 5.36 19.00 -0.15
N THR A 149 5.13 17.85 -0.79
CA THR A 149 4.26 17.76 -1.97
C THR A 149 2.85 18.26 -1.61
N PRO A 150 2.28 19.23 -2.35
CA PRO A 150 0.91 19.68 -2.13
C PRO A 150 -0.11 18.59 -2.43
N VAL A 151 -1.16 18.52 -1.60
CA VAL A 151 -2.31 17.64 -1.85
C VAL A 151 -3.28 18.38 -2.80
N PRO A 152 -3.69 17.77 -3.93
CA PRO A 152 -4.68 18.37 -4.83
C PRO A 152 -6.02 18.64 -4.12
N SER A 153 -6.72 19.72 -4.47
CA SER A 153 -7.95 20.18 -3.77
C SER A 153 -9.11 19.17 -3.76
N ARG A 154 -9.15 18.26 -4.73
CA ARG A 154 -10.13 17.16 -4.82
C ARG A 154 -9.81 15.97 -3.91
N LEU A 155 -8.64 15.97 -3.27
CA LEU A 155 -8.17 14.95 -2.35
C LEU A 155 -7.86 15.56 -0.98
N ILE A 156 -7.79 14.72 0.04
CA ILE A 156 -7.25 15.08 1.35
C ILE A 156 -6.25 14.00 1.78
N LEU A 157 -5.19 14.42 2.49
CA LEU A 157 -4.29 13.50 3.15
C LEU A 157 -4.67 13.40 4.61
N VAL A 158 -5.12 12.24 5.02
CA VAL A 158 -5.57 11.96 6.39
C VAL A 158 -4.47 11.22 7.13
N HIS A 159 -4.10 11.70 8.32
CA HIS A 159 -3.28 10.94 9.26
C HIS A 159 -4.17 9.99 10.07
N GLU A 160 -4.12 8.69 9.76
CA GLU A 160 -5.07 7.72 10.28
C GLU A 160 -4.67 7.12 11.63
N LEU A 161 -3.42 6.64 11.72
CA LEU A 161 -2.88 6.00 12.92
C LEU A 161 -1.38 5.77 12.75
N LYS A 162 -0.57 6.11 13.77
CA LYS A 162 0.89 5.93 13.75
C LYS A 162 1.51 6.51 12.48
N GLU A 163 2.23 5.73 11.69
CA GLU A 163 2.86 6.16 10.45
C GLU A 163 1.98 5.95 9.19
N ARG A 164 0.69 5.66 9.36
CA ARG A 164 -0.26 5.44 8.25
C ARG A 164 -1.05 6.70 7.92
N PHE A 165 -1.08 6.99 6.62
CA PHE A 165 -1.83 8.07 6.03
C PHE A 165 -2.66 7.54 4.88
N SER A 166 -3.77 8.17 4.57
CA SER A 166 -4.54 7.83 3.38
C SER A 166 -4.86 9.06 2.56
N LEU A 167 -4.70 8.91 1.25
CA LEU A 167 -5.08 9.92 0.27
C LEU A 167 -6.50 9.59 -0.19
N GLN A 168 -7.46 10.37 0.30
CA GLN A 168 -8.90 10.12 0.18
C GLN A 168 -9.59 11.23 -0.64
N PRO A 169 -10.83 11.03 -1.13
CA PRO A 169 -11.66 12.11 -1.66
C PRO A 169 -11.82 13.27 -0.70
N SER A 170 -11.92 14.51 -1.21
CA SER A 170 -12.32 15.67 -0.40
C SER A 170 -13.85 15.78 -0.27
N GLY A 171 -14.34 16.67 0.59
CA GLY A 171 -15.65 16.60 1.25
C GLY A 171 -16.93 16.38 0.41
N GLN A 172 -16.92 16.59 -0.91
CA GLN A 172 -18.09 16.28 -1.76
C GLN A 172 -18.24 14.79 -2.09
N GLY A 173 -17.22 13.98 -1.77
CA GLY A 173 -17.15 12.59 -2.21
C GLY A 173 -16.85 12.47 -3.71
N MET A 174 -16.47 11.27 -4.14
CA MET A 174 -16.13 11.00 -5.54
C MET A 174 -16.58 9.60 -5.92
N SER A 175 -16.96 9.39 -7.19
CA SER A 175 -17.15 8.02 -7.68
C SER A 175 -15.85 7.23 -7.54
N LEU A 176 -15.94 5.92 -7.34
CA LEU A 176 -14.75 5.07 -7.22
C LEU A 176 -13.81 5.19 -8.42
N ASN A 177 -14.39 5.28 -9.63
CA ASN A 177 -13.64 5.48 -10.87
C ASN A 177 -12.91 6.83 -10.89
N ASP A 178 -13.56 7.90 -10.44
CA ASP A 178 -12.94 9.22 -10.42
C ASP A 178 -11.90 9.36 -9.32
N LEU A 179 -12.05 8.65 -8.19
CA LEU A 179 -11.01 8.52 -7.18
C LEU A 179 -9.77 7.83 -7.77
N ASN A 180 -9.93 6.66 -8.38
CA ASN A 180 -8.81 5.94 -9.02
C ASN A 180 -8.11 6.81 -10.08
N ARG A 181 -8.88 7.50 -10.93
CA ARG A 181 -8.34 8.44 -11.93
C ARG A 181 -7.56 9.59 -11.27
N SER A 182 -8.10 10.16 -10.20
CA SER A 182 -7.48 11.28 -9.49
C SER A 182 -6.16 10.89 -8.82
N LEU A 183 -6.08 9.66 -8.30
CA LEU A 183 -4.86 9.08 -7.75
C LEU A 183 -3.81 8.85 -8.84
N ASP A 184 -4.21 8.28 -9.98
CA ASP A 184 -3.29 8.08 -11.11
C ASP A 184 -2.72 9.39 -11.65
N GLU A 185 -3.57 10.42 -11.79
CA GLU A 185 -3.14 11.77 -12.18
C GLU A 185 -2.15 12.32 -11.15
N PHE A 186 -2.47 12.23 -9.85
CA PHE A 186 -1.57 12.68 -8.78
C PHE A 186 -0.21 11.96 -8.81
N TYR A 187 -0.20 10.63 -9.00
CA TYR A 187 1.04 9.86 -9.07
C TYR A 187 1.86 10.20 -10.30
N SER A 188 1.22 10.43 -11.43
CA SER A 188 1.89 10.76 -12.67
C SER A 188 2.65 12.10 -12.58
N GLU A 189 2.12 13.04 -11.81
CA GLU A 189 2.68 14.38 -11.64
C GLU A 189 3.69 14.46 -10.49
N HIS A 190 3.40 13.80 -9.36
CA HIS A 190 4.13 14.05 -8.11
C HIS A 190 4.90 12.84 -7.56
N ALA A 191 4.73 11.64 -8.13
CA ALA A 191 5.34 10.44 -7.59
C ALA A 191 6.43 9.85 -8.50
N ARG A 192 7.53 9.43 -7.87
CA ARG A 192 8.50 8.55 -8.51
C ARG A 192 8.00 7.11 -8.45
N LYS A 193 7.66 6.53 -9.61
CA LYS A 193 7.27 5.12 -9.74
C LYS A 193 8.50 4.21 -9.85
N LYS A 194 8.52 3.12 -9.08
CA LYS A 194 9.55 2.08 -9.15
C LYS A 194 8.91 0.70 -9.02
N ALA A 195 9.40 -0.30 -9.75
CA ALA A 195 8.96 -1.68 -9.53
C ALA A 195 9.25 -2.10 -8.08
N ALA A 196 8.30 -2.75 -7.42
CA ALA A 196 8.39 -2.99 -5.97
C ALA A 196 9.64 -3.79 -5.60
N TYR A 197 9.98 -4.85 -6.36
CA TYR A 197 11.18 -5.66 -6.11
C TYR A 197 12.47 -4.81 -6.12
N LYS A 198 12.55 -3.83 -7.03
CA LYS A 198 13.70 -2.94 -7.16
C LYS A 198 13.75 -1.96 -5.99
N TRP A 199 12.61 -1.36 -5.65
CA TRP A 199 12.52 -0.47 -4.49
C TRP A 199 12.93 -1.21 -3.20
N LEU A 200 12.40 -2.43 -2.98
CA LEU A 200 12.72 -3.27 -1.83
C LEU A 200 14.20 -3.69 -1.77
N SER A 201 14.87 -3.81 -2.91
CA SER A 201 16.31 -4.11 -2.96
C SER A 201 17.19 -2.92 -2.60
N GLU A 202 16.71 -1.69 -2.87
CA GLU A 202 17.44 -0.44 -2.61
C GLU A 202 17.15 0.14 -1.23
N HIS A 203 16.13 -0.36 -0.53
CA HIS A 203 15.75 0.08 0.82
C HIS A 203 15.77 -1.15 1.74
N PRO A 204 16.95 -1.59 2.20
CA PRO A 204 17.06 -2.74 3.08
C PRO A 204 16.46 -2.45 4.45
N LEU A 205 15.91 -3.48 5.11
CA LEU A 205 15.16 -3.33 6.36
C LEU A 205 15.96 -2.66 7.49
N HIS A 206 17.28 -2.86 7.56
CA HIS A 206 18.11 -2.27 8.61
C HIS A 206 18.37 -0.77 8.43
N GLU A 207 18.00 -0.19 7.29
CA GLU A 207 18.11 1.25 7.00
C GLU A 207 16.77 1.99 7.19
N CYS A 208 15.72 1.30 7.66
CA CYS A 208 14.43 1.93 7.91
C CYS A 208 14.48 2.86 9.14
N MET A 209 13.63 3.88 9.16
CA MET A 209 13.45 4.75 10.32
C MET A 209 12.68 4.03 11.44
N ASP A 210 12.94 4.41 12.69
CA ASP A 210 12.09 4.02 13.81
C ASP A 210 10.74 4.75 13.69
N GLY A 211 9.66 3.98 13.55
CA GLY A 211 8.30 4.49 13.43
C GLY A 211 7.70 5.00 14.73
N ALA A 212 8.31 4.64 15.89
CA ALA A 212 7.81 5.03 17.21
C ALA A 212 7.95 6.54 17.49
N ASP A 213 8.89 7.22 16.83
CA ASP A 213 9.12 8.64 17.00
C ASP A 213 8.59 9.42 15.80
N GLU A 214 7.39 9.98 15.95
CA GLU A 214 6.73 10.81 14.93
C GLU A 214 7.59 12.01 14.51
N GLN A 215 8.44 12.53 15.40
CA GLN A 215 9.34 13.64 15.08
C GLN A 215 10.41 13.18 14.09
N ILE A 216 10.94 11.96 14.23
CA ILE A 216 12.01 11.45 13.35
C ILE A 216 11.56 11.40 11.89
N TRP A 217 10.34 10.93 11.62
CA TRP A 217 9.88 10.74 10.25
C TRP A 217 9.02 11.90 9.70
N MET A 218 8.45 12.78 10.53
CA MET A 218 7.80 14.03 10.05
C MET A 218 8.75 15.24 9.95
N CYS A 219 10.04 15.10 10.31
CA CYS A 219 11.08 16.15 10.22
C CYS A 219 11.51 16.50 8.80
#